data_AF-A0A7S3C0Y9-F1
#
_entry.id   AF-A0A7S3C0Y9-F1
#
_cell.length_a   1.000
_cell.length_b   1.000
_cell.length_c   1.000
_cell.angle_alpha   90.00
_cell.angle_beta   90.00
_cell.angle_gamma   90.00
#
_symmetry.space_group_name_H-M   'P 1'
#
loop_
_entity.id
_entity.type
_entity.pdbx_description
1 polymer ?
#
loop_
_entity_poly.entity_id
_entity_poly.type
_entity_poly.pdbx_seq_one_letter_code
_entity_poly.pdbx_strand_id
1 'polypeptide(L)'
;ALRKEGGGETHVEAGLRLFGRSEDEAGRLTFYRDHAAWCPYCQKLWLQIELKRIPCRIERINMRSYGAKPKSFTSKVPSGLLPVVELDGRIVTESLVIMQMLEQEFPGGDFGPYGPAMLPAPGDAEGLARANKLLKLERVLFSDWCGLVFRPSVPGAGLFGGGAMGAFEKTLSAVDEALGETAGHWFMGGDAPTIVDLQYVSHVERMNASALYWKGMQLRGAGRWKNIDKWFDAFEQLPEYRATQSDYYTTVMDIPPQYGPGFSSGGDKQERAAAVIDGANWRLPLKQSTRDAEPLTAHAEAAGEQAAREEAAWELSQNG
;
A
#
# COMPACT_ATOMS: atom_id res chain seq x y z
N ALA A 1 23.38 -9.70 7.08
CA ALA A 1 23.60 -11.16 7.00
C ALA A 1 22.26 -11.89 6.87
N LEU A 2 21.40 -11.84 7.89
CA LEU A 2 20.12 -12.57 7.93
C LEU A 2 19.22 -12.41 6.69
N ARG A 3 19.08 -11.19 6.14
CA ARG A 3 18.27 -10.93 4.93
C ARG A 3 18.74 -11.73 3.70
N LYS A 4 20.05 -11.96 3.56
CA LYS A 4 20.61 -12.74 2.44
C LYS A 4 20.36 -14.24 2.62
N GLU A 5 20.20 -14.69 3.86
CA GLU A 5 19.89 -16.06 4.25
C GLU A 5 18.36 -16.30 4.34
N GLY A 6 17.55 -15.33 3.91
CA GLY A 6 16.09 -15.43 3.89
C GLY A 6 15.39 -15.25 5.25
N GLY A 7 16.11 -14.76 6.25
CA GLY A 7 15.59 -14.40 7.57
C GLY A 7 15.58 -12.88 7.83
N GLY A 8 15.22 -12.50 9.06
CA GLY A 8 15.11 -11.10 9.49
C GLY A 8 13.74 -10.47 9.21
N GLU A 9 13.61 -9.20 9.59
CA GLU A 9 12.40 -8.41 9.38
C GLU A 9 12.18 -8.08 7.90
N THR A 10 10.94 -7.70 7.57
CA THR A 10 10.55 -7.26 6.22
C THR A 10 11.37 -6.08 5.76
N HIS A 11 11.88 -6.17 4.53
CA HIS A 11 12.79 -5.16 3.99
C HIS A 11 12.79 -5.14 2.46
N VAL A 12 12.89 -3.95 1.87
CA VAL A 12 12.93 -3.71 0.41
C VAL A 12 14.07 -4.44 -0.31
N GLU A 13 15.14 -4.78 0.40
CA GLU A 13 16.29 -5.47 -0.19
C GLU A 13 16.21 -7.00 -0.13
N ALA A 14 15.20 -7.57 0.53
CA ALA A 14 15.08 -9.02 0.64
C ALA A 14 14.93 -9.65 -0.75
N GLY A 15 15.82 -10.59 -1.08
CA GLY A 15 15.77 -11.42 -2.29
C GLY A 15 15.27 -12.84 -2.05
N LEU A 16 15.14 -13.23 -0.78
CA LEU A 16 14.70 -14.53 -0.32
C LEU A 16 13.94 -14.35 0.99
N ARG A 17 12.87 -15.10 1.19
CA ARG A 17 12.12 -15.20 2.45
C ARG A 17 11.83 -16.65 2.76
N LEU A 18 12.30 -17.12 3.91
CA LEU A 18 12.16 -18.52 4.33
C LEU A 18 11.16 -18.71 5.47
N PHE A 19 11.07 -17.75 6.40
CA PHE A 19 10.20 -17.86 7.58
C PHE A 19 10.43 -19.12 8.44
N GLY A 20 11.65 -19.67 8.41
CA GLY A 20 12.01 -20.93 9.08
C GLY A 20 11.73 -22.20 8.26
N ARG A 21 11.34 -22.05 6.99
CA ARG A 21 11.12 -23.14 6.04
C ARG A 21 12.34 -23.37 5.14
N SER A 22 12.29 -24.43 4.34
CA SER A 22 13.38 -24.80 3.44
C SER A 22 13.50 -23.87 2.22
N GLU A 23 14.70 -23.80 1.63
CA GLU A 23 14.89 -23.14 0.33
C GLU A 23 14.13 -23.85 -0.81
N ASP A 24 13.89 -25.16 -0.68
CA ASP A 24 13.10 -25.92 -1.65
C ASP A 24 11.63 -25.46 -1.65
N GLU A 25 11.04 -25.25 -0.47
CA GLU A 25 9.70 -24.65 -0.35
C GLU A 25 9.68 -23.24 -0.92
N ALA A 26 10.68 -22.41 -0.62
CA ALA A 26 10.77 -21.06 -1.17
C ALA A 26 10.99 -21.05 -2.69
N GLY A 27 11.63 -22.08 -3.23
CA GLY A 27 11.88 -22.24 -4.66
C GLY A 27 10.63 -22.47 -5.50
N ARG A 28 9.51 -22.84 -4.87
CA ARG A 28 8.21 -22.99 -5.54
C ARG A 28 7.64 -21.66 -5.99
N LEU A 29 7.88 -20.58 -5.24
CA LEU A 29 7.26 -19.28 -5.46
C LEU A 29 8.32 -18.20 -5.73
N THR A 30 8.28 -17.60 -6.91
CA THR A 30 9.04 -16.38 -7.22
C THR A 30 8.09 -15.20 -7.35
N PHE A 31 8.30 -14.18 -6.53
CA PHE A 31 7.57 -12.91 -6.55
C PHE A 31 8.40 -11.85 -7.26
N TYR A 32 7.91 -11.38 -8.40
CA TYR A 32 8.51 -10.27 -9.14
C TYR A 32 7.82 -8.96 -8.74
N ARG A 33 8.60 -8.02 -8.21
CA ARG A 33 8.12 -6.71 -7.73
C ARG A 33 9.03 -5.57 -8.15
N ASP A 34 8.60 -4.33 -7.93
CA ASP A 34 9.44 -3.17 -8.14
C ASP A 34 10.60 -3.09 -7.14
N HIS A 35 11.50 -2.11 -7.25
CA HIS A 35 12.67 -2.02 -6.36
C HIS A 35 12.38 -1.35 -5.01
N ALA A 36 11.37 -0.48 -4.93
CA ALA A 36 11.23 0.49 -3.85
C ALA A 36 9.87 0.43 -3.13
N ALA A 37 9.05 -0.59 -3.42
CA ALA A 37 7.67 -0.73 -2.92
C ALA A 37 6.68 0.31 -3.50
N TRP A 38 7.05 0.99 -4.58
CA TRP A 38 6.30 2.11 -5.12
C TRP A 38 5.11 1.68 -6.00
N CYS A 39 5.08 0.43 -6.46
CA CYS A 39 3.92 -0.13 -7.15
C CYS A 39 2.84 -0.58 -6.14
N PRO A 40 1.62 0.00 -6.14
CA PRO A 40 0.56 -0.37 -5.21
C PRO A 40 0.16 -1.84 -5.36
N TYR A 41 0.16 -2.32 -6.60
CA TYR A 41 -0.17 -3.72 -6.89
C TYR A 41 0.89 -4.68 -6.37
N CYS A 42 2.18 -4.29 -6.36
CA CYS A 42 3.23 -5.07 -5.72
C CYS A 42 3.12 -5.02 -4.19
N GLN A 43 2.86 -3.85 -3.63
CA GLN A 43 2.75 -3.64 -2.19
C GLN A 43 1.73 -4.59 -1.55
N LYS A 44 0.51 -4.68 -2.08
CA LYS A 44 -0.52 -5.57 -1.51
C LYS A 44 -0.17 -7.07 -1.59
N LEU A 45 0.52 -7.51 -2.65
CA LEU A 45 1.02 -8.89 -2.72
C LEU A 45 2.13 -9.13 -1.73
N TRP A 46 3.02 -8.15 -1.59
CA TRP A 46 4.13 -8.24 -0.66
C TRP A 46 3.60 -8.34 0.78
N LEU A 47 2.63 -7.50 1.16
CA LEU A 47 1.96 -7.58 2.45
C LEU A 47 1.33 -8.95 2.69
N GLN A 48 0.63 -9.51 1.69
CA GLN A 48 0.05 -10.85 1.81
C GLN A 48 1.12 -11.91 2.07
N ILE A 49 2.19 -11.93 1.27
CA ILE A 49 3.29 -12.89 1.39
C ILE A 49 3.92 -12.83 2.79
N GLU A 50 4.15 -11.62 3.30
CA GLU A 50 4.80 -11.38 4.59
C GLU A 50 3.91 -11.78 5.76
N LEU A 51 2.68 -11.30 5.79
CA LEU A 51 1.72 -11.61 6.85
C LEU A 51 1.40 -13.11 6.89
N LYS A 52 1.24 -13.74 5.72
CA LYS A 52 1.03 -15.20 5.61
C LYS A 52 2.32 -16.00 5.79
N ARG A 53 3.49 -15.37 5.88
CA ARG A 53 4.79 -16.04 6.04
C ARG A 53 5.04 -17.08 4.93
N ILE A 54 4.73 -16.72 3.69
CA ILE A 54 4.86 -17.62 2.53
C ILE A 54 6.32 -17.62 2.08
N PRO A 55 7.03 -18.77 2.12
CA PRO A 55 8.41 -18.83 1.68
C PRO A 55 8.49 -18.55 0.18
N CYS A 56 9.37 -17.64 -0.23
CA CYS A 56 9.50 -17.25 -1.63
C CYS A 56 10.86 -16.66 -1.97
N ARG A 57 11.19 -16.70 -3.26
CA ARG A 57 12.24 -15.88 -3.87
C ARG A 57 11.63 -14.56 -4.33
N ILE A 58 12.40 -13.48 -4.23
CA ILE A 58 11.98 -12.14 -4.64
C ILE A 58 12.92 -11.65 -5.73
N GLU A 59 12.35 -11.37 -6.91
CA GLU A 59 13.06 -10.74 -8.01
C GLU A 59 12.59 -9.29 -8.18
N ARG A 60 13.55 -8.37 -8.20
CA ARG A 60 13.29 -6.93 -8.32
C ARG A 60 13.43 -6.52 -9.77
N ILE A 61 12.38 -5.91 -10.30
CA ILE A 61 12.25 -5.49 -11.69
C ILE A 61 11.94 -3.99 -11.73
N ASN A 62 12.69 -3.22 -12.51
CA ASN A 62 12.45 -1.80 -12.69
C ASN A 62 10.98 -1.50 -13.06
N MET A 63 10.37 -0.50 -12.43
CA MET A 63 9.14 0.11 -12.95
C MET A 63 9.48 1.00 -14.15
N ARG A 64 8.44 1.40 -14.90
CA ARG A 64 8.60 2.33 -16.02
C ARG A 64 9.27 3.64 -15.60
N SER A 65 9.09 4.06 -14.35
CA SER A 65 9.62 5.28 -13.77
C SER A 65 11.14 5.26 -13.49
N TYR A 66 11.80 4.10 -13.36
CA TYR A 66 13.25 4.04 -12.97
C TYR A 66 14.15 3.38 -14.02
N GLY A 67 13.62 2.96 -15.17
CA GLY A 67 14.44 2.53 -16.30
C GLY A 67 13.93 1.30 -17.05
N ALA A 68 14.77 0.81 -17.96
CA ALA A 68 14.46 -0.35 -18.78
C ALA A 68 14.35 -1.62 -17.93
N LYS A 69 13.40 -2.49 -18.29
CA LYS A 69 13.25 -3.82 -17.68
C LYS A 69 14.24 -4.81 -18.29
N PRO A 70 14.79 -5.76 -17.52
CA PRO A 70 15.68 -6.80 -18.06
C PRO A 70 14.99 -7.61 -19.17
N LYS A 71 15.76 -7.98 -20.21
CA LYS A 71 15.28 -8.86 -21.29
C LYS A 71 14.85 -10.24 -20.78
N SER A 72 15.53 -10.74 -19.74
CA SER A 72 15.17 -12.00 -19.06
C SER A 72 13.75 -11.98 -18.51
N PHE A 73 13.31 -10.84 -17.94
CA PHE A 73 11.96 -10.67 -17.44
C PHE A 73 10.95 -10.49 -18.58
N THR A 74 11.22 -9.57 -19.51
CA THR A 74 10.27 -9.26 -20.60
C THR A 74 10.09 -10.39 -21.61
N SER A 75 11.06 -11.30 -21.74
CA SER A 75 10.90 -12.53 -22.53
C SER A 75 9.92 -13.50 -21.88
N LYS A 76 9.85 -13.54 -20.54
CA LYS A 76 8.88 -14.34 -19.78
C LYS A 76 7.51 -13.65 -19.68
N VAL A 77 7.52 -12.32 -19.50
CA VAL A 77 6.34 -11.47 -19.28
C VAL A 77 6.32 -10.36 -20.34
N PRO A 78 5.77 -10.61 -21.54
CA PRO A 78 5.81 -9.65 -22.65
C PRO A 78 5.12 -8.31 -22.35
N SER A 79 4.13 -8.29 -21.46
CA SER A 79 3.47 -7.04 -21.04
C SER A 79 4.40 -6.12 -20.24
N GLY A 80 5.44 -6.68 -19.62
CA GLY A 80 6.34 -5.99 -18.69
C GLY A 80 5.64 -5.49 -17.41
N LEU A 81 4.36 -5.82 -17.19
CA LEU A 81 3.61 -5.34 -16.03
C LEU A 81 4.05 -6.06 -14.75
N LEU A 82 3.83 -5.38 -13.63
CA LEU A 82 4.08 -5.89 -12.28
C LEU A 82 2.80 -5.70 -11.45
N PRO A 83 2.59 -6.51 -10.41
CA PRO A 83 3.42 -7.63 -9.98
C PRO A 83 3.29 -8.85 -10.89
N VAL A 84 4.22 -9.80 -10.73
CA VAL A 84 4.11 -11.14 -11.31
C VAL A 84 4.47 -12.17 -10.25
N VAL A 85 3.78 -13.30 -10.26
CA VAL A 85 4.16 -14.48 -9.51
C VAL A 85 4.41 -15.63 -10.46
N GLU A 86 5.50 -16.36 -10.22
CA GLU A 86 5.78 -17.67 -10.82
C GLU A 86 5.67 -18.72 -9.72
N LEU A 87 4.62 -19.55 -9.78
CA LEU A 87 4.38 -20.64 -8.83
C LEU A 87 4.54 -21.97 -9.56
N ASP A 88 5.48 -22.82 -9.14
CA ASP A 88 5.75 -24.12 -9.75
C ASP A 88 5.91 -24.03 -11.29
N GLY A 89 6.57 -22.97 -11.75
CA GLY A 89 6.81 -22.67 -13.17
C GLY A 89 5.64 -21.99 -13.91
N ARG A 90 4.49 -21.79 -13.25
CA ARG A 90 3.32 -21.11 -13.84
C ARG A 90 3.34 -19.61 -13.53
N ILE A 91 3.35 -18.80 -14.58
CA ILE A 91 3.29 -17.34 -14.49
C ILE A 91 1.84 -16.85 -14.34
N VAL A 92 1.62 -15.96 -13.37
CA VAL A 92 0.35 -15.27 -13.12
C VAL A 92 0.63 -13.77 -12.92
N THR A 93 -0.15 -12.90 -13.58
CA THR A 93 0.14 -11.45 -13.65
C THR A 93 -0.97 -10.56 -13.07
N GLU A 94 -2.18 -11.10 -12.86
CA GLU A 94 -3.31 -10.32 -12.36
C GLU A 94 -3.33 -10.30 -10.84
N SER A 95 -3.06 -9.14 -10.23
CA SER A 95 -2.81 -9.03 -8.78
C SER A 95 -3.89 -9.68 -7.90
N LEU A 96 -5.18 -9.44 -8.13
CA LEU A 96 -6.24 -10.07 -7.31
C LEU A 96 -6.33 -11.59 -7.53
N VAL A 97 -6.08 -12.05 -8.75
CA VAL A 97 -6.02 -13.50 -9.07
C VAL A 97 -4.83 -14.13 -8.36
N ILE A 98 -3.67 -13.46 -8.35
CA ILE A 98 -2.50 -13.90 -7.60
C ILE A 98 -2.84 -14.01 -6.11
N MET A 99 -3.49 -12.99 -5.53
CA MET A 99 -3.83 -13.03 -4.09
C MET A 99 -4.73 -14.20 -3.73
N GLN A 100 -5.75 -14.47 -4.54
CA GLN A 100 -6.67 -15.60 -4.33
C GLN A 100 -5.96 -16.94 -4.50
N MET A 101 -5.08 -17.06 -5.49
CA MET A 101 -4.26 -18.25 -5.71
C MET A 101 -3.31 -18.51 -4.54
N LEU A 102 -2.62 -17.48 -4.04
CA LEU A 102 -1.74 -17.61 -2.88
C LEU A 102 -2.51 -18.03 -1.62
N GLU A 103 -3.73 -17.53 -1.43
CA GLU A 103 -4.57 -17.97 -0.30
C GLU A 103 -4.93 -19.45 -0.38
N GLN A 104 -5.22 -19.96 -1.59
CA GLN A 104 -5.59 -21.36 -1.81
C GLN A 104 -4.38 -22.29 -1.66
N GLU A 105 -3.23 -21.92 -2.21
CA GLU A 105 -2.02 -22.75 -2.21
C GLU A 105 -1.27 -22.72 -0.86
N PHE A 106 -1.44 -21.64 -0.09
CA PHE A 106 -0.80 -21.43 1.20
C PHE A 106 -1.87 -21.13 2.28
N PRO A 107 -2.73 -22.11 2.62
CA PRO A 107 -3.84 -21.91 3.55
C PRO A 107 -3.33 -21.56 4.95
N GLY A 108 -3.98 -20.57 5.57
CA GLY A 108 -3.63 -20.03 6.88
C GLY A 108 -4.65 -20.32 7.97
N GLY A 109 -4.40 -19.81 9.18
CA GLY A 109 -5.29 -19.96 10.34
C GLY A 109 -5.53 -21.43 10.68
N ASP A 110 -6.79 -21.77 11.01
CA ASP A 110 -7.17 -23.14 11.37
C ASP A 110 -7.05 -24.14 10.20
N PHE A 111 -6.86 -23.66 8.97
CA PHE A 111 -6.83 -24.47 7.75
C PHE A 111 -5.43 -24.77 7.23
N GLY A 112 -4.36 -24.24 7.84
CA GLY A 112 -3.01 -24.58 7.40
C GLY A 112 -1.87 -23.91 8.17
N PRO A 113 -0.62 -24.28 7.84
CA PRO A 113 0.56 -23.93 8.64
C PRO A 113 1.14 -22.54 8.32
N TYR A 114 0.44 -21.73 7.54
CA TYR A 114 0.86 -20.39 7.17
C TYR A 114 0.26 -19.36 8.14
N GLY A 115 0.48 -18.07 7.90
CA GLY A 115 -0.05 -16.99 8.73
C GLY A 115 -1.59 -16.89 8.70
N PRO A 116 -2.19 -15.71 8.91
CA PRO A 116 -3.64 -15.61 9.03
C PRO A 116 -4.36 -16.06 7.74
N ALA A 117 -5.58 -16.56 7.91
CA ALA A 117 -6.51 -16.72 6.80
C ALA A 117 -6.94 -15.33 6.32
N MET A 118 -6.89 -15.09 5.00
CA MET A 118 -7.18 -13.78 4.42
C MET A 118 -8.45 -13.78 3.56
N LEU A 119 -9.14 -14.91 3.49
CA LEU A 119 -10.49 -15.05 2.95
C LEU A 119 -11.40 -15.72 3.99
N PRO A 120 -12.74 -15.50 3.89
CA PRO A 120 -13.71 -16.23 4.68
C PRO A 120 -13.53 -17.75 4.55
N ALA A 121 -13.85 -18.47 5.63
CA ALA A 121 -13.70 -19.92 5.68
C ALA A 121 -14.52 -20.62 4.57
N PRO A 122 -14.06 -21.79 4.08
CA PRO A 122 -14.86 -22.58 3.15
C PRO A 122 -16.27 -22.83 3.69
N GLY A 123 -17.30 -22.43 2.94
CA GLY A 123 -18.71 -22.55 3.34
C GLY A 123 -19.32 -21.31 4.01
N ASP A 124 -18.53 -20.28 4.34
CA ASP A 124 -19.03 -19.01 4.87
C ASP A 124 -19.56 -18.08 3.76
N ALA A 125 -20.77 -18.39 3.30
CA ALA A 125 -21.42 -17.64 2.22
C ALA A 125 -21.66 -16.15 2.57
N GLU A 126 -21.91 -15.84 3.84
CA GLU A 126 -22.17 -14.47 4.29
C GLU A 126 -20.87 -13.65 4.30
N GLY A 127 -19.79 -14.20 4.87
CA GLY A 127 -18.46 -13.58 4.83
C GLY A 127 -17.98 -13.36 3.39
N LEU A 128 -18.18 -14.35 2.51
CA LEU A 128 -17.86 -14.22 1.08
C LEU A 128 -18.70 -13.11 0.40
N ALA A 129 -19.98 -13.00 0.71
CA ALA A 129 -20.83 -11.93 0.18
C ALA A 129 -20.38 -10.55 0.68
N ARG A 130 -20.02 -10.44 1.97
CA ARG A 130 -19.46 -9.21 2.56
C ARG A 130 -18.15 -8.80 1.90
N ALA A 131 -17.18 -9.71 1.78
CA ALA A 131 -15.91 -9.44 1.11
C ALA A 131 -16.13 -8.94 -0.33
N ASN A 132 -17.03 -9.58 -1.08
CA ASN A 132 -17.36 -9.16 -2.44
C ASN A 132 -18.03 -7.78 -2.50
N LYS A 133 -18.91 -7.43 -1.54
CA LYS A 133 -19.49 -6.09 -1.42
C LYS A 133 -18.39 -5.05 -1.20
N LEU A 134 -17.45 -5.33 -0.31
CA LEU A 134 -16.35 -4.42 0.03
C LEU A 134 -15.36 -4.25 -1.13
N LEU A 135 -15.02 -5.32 -1.85
CA LEU A 135 -14.18 -5.23 -3.05
C LEU A 135 -14.85 -4.43 -4.19
N LYS A 136 -16.18 -4.44 -4.28
CA LYS A 136 -16.91 -3.56 -5.21
C LYS A 136 -16.81 -2.09 -4.78
N LEU A 137 -16.93 -1.82 -3.49
CA LEU A 137 -16.78 -0.46 -2.95
C LEU A 137 -15.36 0.09 -3.18
N GLU A 138 -14.32 -0.76 -3.06
CA GLU A 138 -12.93 -0.38 -3.34
C GLU A 138 -12.77 0.12 -4.78
N ARG A 139 -13.38 -0.57 -5.75
CA ARG A 139 -13.35 -0.16 -7.15
C ARG A 139 -14.06 1.17 -7.39
N VAL A 140 -15.15 1.44 -6.67
CA VAL A 140 -15.84 2.74 -6.73
C VAL A 140 -14.93 3.82 -6.16
N LEU A 141 -14.32 3.59 -5.00
CA LEU A 141 -13.38 4.53 -4.39
C LEU A 141 -12.20 4.84 -5.32
N PHE A 142 -11.60 3.81 -5.91
CA PHE A 142 -10.52 3.95 -6.88
C PHE A 142 -10.95 4.78 -8.10
N SER A 143 -12.16 4.52 -8.63
CA SER A 143 -12.71 5.28 -9.77
C SER A 143 -12.95 6.75 -9.41
N ASP A 144 -13.51 7.03 -8.24
CA ASP A 144 -13.77 8.40 -7.78
C ASP A 144 -12.47 9.16 -7.51
N TRP A 145 -11.47 8.50 -6.92
CA TRP A 145 -10.13 9.04 -6.76
C TRP A 145 -9.49 9.41 -8.11
N CYS A 146 -9.55 8.50 -9.08
CA CYS A 146 -9.02 8.77 -10.42
C CYS A 146 -9.76 9.93 -11.10
N GLY A 147 -11.08 9.99 -10.95
CA GLY A 147 -11.91 11.08 -11.46
C GLY A 147 -11.60 12.43 -10.81
N LEU A 148 -11.23 12.42 -9.52
CA LEU A 148 -10.84 13.61 -8.78
C LEU A 148 -9.43 14.08 -9.16
N VAL A 149 -8.44 13.19 -9.11
CA VAL A 149 -7.02 13.57 -9.16
C VAL A 149 -6.50 13.68 -10.60
N PHE A 150 -6.82 12.73 -11.48
CA PHE A 150 -6.20 12.60 -12.80
C PHE A 150 -7.07 13.15 -13.94
N ARG A 151 -8.12 13.91 -13.61
CA ARG A 151 -8.92 14.64 -14.60
C ARG A 151 -8.93 16.13 -14.31
N PRO A 152 -8.85 16.99 -15.34
CA PRO A 152 -8.95 18.42 -15.16
C PRO A 152 -10.35 18.80 -14.64
N SER A 153 -10.39 19.75 -13.70
CA SER A 153 -11.64 20.35 -13.26
C SER A 153 -12.26 21.18 -14.40
N VAL A 154 -13.54 20.97 -14.67
CA VAL A 154 -14.28 21.76 -15.66
C VAL A 154 -15.03 22.90 -14.94
N PRO A 155 -14.97 24.16 -15.42
CA PRO A 155 -15.74 25.25 -14.83
C PRO A 155 -17.23 24.89 -14.73
N GLY A 156 -17.82 25.02 -13.54
CA GLY A 156 -19.22 24.67 -13.27
C GLY A 156 -19.48 23.19 -12.94
N ALA A 157 -18.49 22.30 -13.07
CA ALA A 157 -18.60 20.92 -12.60
C ALA A 157 -18.61 20.88 -11.06
N GLY A 158 -19.80 20.90 -10.48
CA GLY A 158 -20.00 20.94 -9.03
C GLY A 158 -21.18 21.78 -8.56
N LEU A 159 -21.83 22.54 -9.47
CA LEU A 159 -23.00 23.38 -9.15
C LEU A 159 -24.17 22.61 -8.51
N PHE A 160 -24.24 21.29 -8.70
CA PHE A 160 -25.28 20.42 -8.15
C PHE A 160 -24.69 19.11 -7.59
N GLY A 161 -24.02 19.20 -6.43
CA GLY A 161 -23.57 18.01 -5.69
C GLY A 161 -22.06 17.82 -5.57
N GLY A 162 -21.26 18.89 -5.65
CA GLY A 162 -19.83 18.86 -5.29
C GLY A 162 -18.89 18.23 -6.33
N GLY A 163 -19.41 17.75 -7.47
CA GLY A 163 -18.60 17.23 -8.57
C GLY A 163 -17.77 16.01 -8.18
N ALA A 164 -16.57 15.87 -8.76
CA ALA A 164 -15.67 14.75 -8.44
C ALA A 164 -15.23 14.74 -6.96
N MET A 165 -15.11 15.92 -6.33
CA MET A 165 -14.80 16.03 -4.91
C MET A 165 -15.94 15.45 -4.06
N GLY A 166 -17.19 15.84 -4.35
CA GLY A 166 -18.36 15.32 -3.63
C GLY A 166 -18.55 13.82 -3.79
N ALA A 167 -18.29 13.27 -4.99
CA ALA A 167 -18.34 11.83 -5.24
C ALA A 167 -17.28 11.08 -4.40
N PHE A 168 -16.03 11.54 -4.43
CA PHE A 168 -14.94 10.95 -3.67
C PHE A 168 -15.17 11.02 -2.16
N GLU A 169 -15.63 12.17 -1.64
CA GLU A 169 -15.98 12.34 -0.23
C GLU A 169 -17.10 11.39 0.21
N LYS A 170 -18.15 11.25 -0.62
CA LYS A 170 -19.27 10.35 -0.35
C LYS A 170 -18.78 8.90 -0.26
N THR A 171 -17.92 8.48 -1.19
CA THR A 171 -17.39 7.12 -1.21
C THR A 171 -16.42 6.88 -0.05
N LEU A 172 -15.56 7.84 0.31
CA LEU A 172 -14.74 7.76 1.53
C LEU A 172 -15.59 7.61 2.79
N SER A 173 -16.71 8.34 2.90
CA SER A 173 -17.64 8.18 4.02
C SER A 173 -18.28 6.80 4.06
N ALA A 174 -18.63 6.21 2.91
CA ALA A 174 -19.13 4.83 2.86
C ALA A 174 -18.05 3.80 3.26
N VAL A 175 -16.78 4.06 2.95
CA VAL A 175 -15.64 3.23 3.35
C VAL A 175 -15.39 3.33 4.86
N ASP A 176 -15.43 4.54 5.42
CA ASP A 176 -15.32 4.77 6.86
C ASP A 176 -16.46 4.09 7.64
N GLU A 177 -17.69 4.17 7.13
CA GLU A 177 -18.84 3.46 7.70
C GLU A 177 -18.64 1.94 7.66
N ALA A 178 -18.19 1.41 6.52
CA ALA A 178 -17.94 -0.02 6.35
C ALA A 178 -16.87 -0.58 7.30
N LEU A 179 -15.80 0.19 7.58
CA LEU A 179 -14.80 -0.15 8.62
C LEU A 179 -15.41 -0.15 10.03
N GLY A 180 -16.47 0.61 10.26
CA GLY A 180 -17.20 0.67 11.53
C GLY A 180 -18.26 -0.41 11.73
N GLU A 181 -18.55 -1.23 10.72
CA GLU A 181 -19.55 -2.30 10.80
C GLU A 181 -19.06 -3.53 11.59
N THR A 182 -17.74 -3.70 11.72
CA THR A 182 -17.10 -4.81 12.46
C THR A 182 -16.43 -4.32 13.73
N ALA A 183 -16.27 -5.22 14.70
CA ALA A 183 -15.40 -4.97 15.84
C ALA A 183 -13.92 -4.95 15.38
N GLY A 184 -13.12 -4.10 16.00
CA GLY A 184 -11.68 -3.99 15.69
C GLY A 184 -11.39 -2.95 14.62
N HIS A 185 -10.33 -3.20 13.84
CA HIS A 185 -9.77 -2.26 12.88
C HIS A 185 -9.96 -2.69 11.42
N TRP A 186 -10.16 -3.98 11.18
CA TRP A 186 -10.18 -4.58 9.84
C TRP A 186 -11.59 -4.70 9.26
N PHE A 187 -11.72 -4.59 7.94
CA PHE A 187 -13.00 -4.62 7.21
C PHE A 187 -13.84 -5.89 7.47
N MET A 188 -13.16 -7.01 7.68
CA MET A 188 -13.75 -8.33 7.94
C MET A 188 -13.75 -8.68 9.44
N GLY A 189 -13.34 -7.76 10.32
CA GLY A 189 -13.09 -8.02 11.73
C GLY A 189 -11.90 -8.95 11.96
N GLY A 190 -11.85 -9.57 13.15
CA GLY A 190 -10.76 -10.46 13.56
C GLY A 190 -9.49 -9.71 13.97
N ASP A 191 -8.41 -10.47 14.17
CA ASP A 191 -7.14 -9.95 14.73
C ASP A 191 -6.11 -9.58 13.65
N ALA A 192 -6.37 -9.87 12.37
CA ALA A 192 -5.43 -9.65 11.27
C ALA A 192 -6.14 -9.12 10.00
N PRO A 193 -5.44 -8.35 9.14
CA PRO A 193 -6.00 -7.86 7.89
C PRO A 193 -6.24 -8.99 6.89
N THR A 194 -7.22 -8.80 6.01
CA THR A 194 -7.60 -9.74 4.95
C THR A 194 -7.23 -9.22 3.56
N ILE A 195 -7.49 -10.01 2.51
CA ILE A 195 -7.33 -9.54 1.12
C ILE A 195 -8.11 -8.24 0.87
N VAL A 196 -9.25 -8.04 1.56
CA VAL A 196 -10.03 -6.80 1.47
C VAL A 196 -9.18 -5.63 1.94
N ASP A 197 -8.64 -5.68 3.15
CA ASP A 197 -7.79 -4.61 3.72
C ASP A 197 -6.59 -4.31 2.83
N LEU A 198 -5.92 -5.35 2.31
CA LEU A 198 -4.75 -5.19 1.44
C LEU A 198 -5.09 -4.56 0.08
N GLN A 199 -6.28 -4.82 -0.46
CA GLN A 199 -6.78 -4.17 -1.67
C GLN A 199 -6.98 -2.66 -1.45
N TYR A 200 -7.49 -2.27 -0.29
CA TYR A 200 -7.67 -0.86 0.06
C TYR A 200 -6.34 -0.17 0.37
N VAL A 201 -5.53 -0.70 1.29
CA VAL A 201 -4.39 0.04 1.89
C VAL A 201 -3.40 0.54 0.86
N SER A 202 -3.08 -0.29 -0.14
CA SER A 202 -2.18 0.09 -1.22
C SER A 202 -2.67 1.32 -1.99
N HIS A 203 -3.97 1.49 -2.23
CA HIS A 203 -4.48 2.68 -2.92
C HIS A 203 -4.84 3.81 -1.97
N VAL A 204 -5.35 3.52 -0.77
CA VAL A 204 -5.75 4.56 0.18
C VAL A 204 -4.53 5.32 0.72
N GLU A 205 -3.37 4.67 0.88
CA GLU A 205 -2.09 5.33 1.17
C GLU A 205 -1.77 6.39 0.11
N ARG A 206 -1.92 6.03 -1.17
CA ARG A 206 -1.73 6.93 -2.32
C ARG A 206 -2.77 8.04 -2.36
N MET A 207 -4.03 7.74 -2.04
CA MET A 207 -5.10 8.72 -1.94
C MET A 207 -4.81 9.76 -0.85
N ASN A 208 -4.28 9.33 0.29
CA ASN A 208 -3.98 10.20 1.44
C ASN A 208 -2.97 11.30 1.07
N ALA A 209 -1.88 10.94 0.41
CA ALA A 209 -0.89 11.93 -0.08
C ALA A 209 -1.42 12.76 -1.26
N SER A 210 -2.00 12.10 -2.28
CA SER A 210 -2.40 12.75 -3.53
C SER A 210 -3.58 13.71 -3.40
N ALA A 211 -4.60 13.37 -2.61
CA ALA A 211 -5.74 14.25 -2.38
C ALA A 211 -5.33 15.50 -1.59
N LEU A 212 -4.38 15.36 -0.66
CA LEU A 212 -3.83 16.50 0.05
C LEU A 212 -3.01 17.39 -0.90
N TYR A 213 -2.07 16.81 -1.64
CA TYR A 213 -1.16 17.54 -2.53
C TYR A 213 -1.87 18.27 -3.68
N TRP A 214 -2.76 17.58 -4.41
CA TRP A 214 -3.42 18.16 -5.58
C TRP A 214 -4.75 18.84 -5.26
N LYS A 215 -5.40 18.54 -4.13
CA LYS A 215 -6.74 19.08 -3.83
C LYS A 215 -6.84 19.82 -2.50
N GLY A 216 -5.80 19.81 -1.68
CA GLY A 216 -5.84 20.39 -0.33
C GLY A 216 -6.78 19.64 0.62
N MET A 217 -7.07 18.37 0.30
CA MET A 217 -8.01 17.53 1.03
C MET A 217 -7.27 16.59 1.96
N GLN A 218 -7.33 16.88 3.26
CA GLN A 218 -6.76 16.02 4.29
C GLN A 218 -7.67 14.81 4.54
N LEU A 219 -7.18 13.59 4.30
CA LEU A 219 -7.92 12.35 4.60
C LEU A 219 -7.73 11.94 6.07
N ARG A 220 -6.49 11.94 6.55
CA ARG A 220 -6.15 11.51 7.92
C ARG A 220 -5.90 12.64 8.90
N GLY A 221 -6.19 12.39 10.18
CA GLY A 221 -5.84 13.28 11.30
C GLY A 221 -6.77 14.49 11.48
N ALA A 222 -7.77 14.64 10.60
CA ALA A 222 -8.79 15.68 10.70
C ALA A 222 -10.07 15.21 11.43
N GLY A 223 -10.17 13.92 11.78
CA GLY A 223 -11.31 13.34 12.50
C GLY A 223 -12.58 13.13 11.67
N ARG A 224 -12.58 13.46 10.37
CA ARG A 224 -13.74 13.30 9.47
C ARG A 224 -14.05 11.83 9.17
N TRP A 225 -13.02 11.01 8.99
CA TRP A 225 -13.11 9.56 8.74
C TRP A 225 -12.31 8.80 9.81
N LYS A 226 -12.89 8.74 11.00
CA LYS A 226 -12.25 8.22 12.22
C LYS A 226 -11.91 6.73 12.16
N ASN A 227 -12.65 5.94 11.39
CA ASN A 227 -12.38 4.51 11.23
C ASN A 227 -11.26 4.29 10.21
N ILE A 228 -11.15 5.15 9.20
CA ILE A 228 -9.96 5.19 8.32
C ILE A 228 -8.71 5.55 9.13
N ASP A 229 -8.79 6.56 10.01
CA ASP A 229 -7.68 6.92 10.91
C ASP A 229 -7.22 5.69 11.73
N LYS A 230 -8.15 5.04 12.45
CA LYS A 230 -7.86 3.83 13.25
C LYS A 230 -7.30 2.66 12.44
N TRP A 231 -7.77 2.50 11.20
CA TRP A 231 -7.33 1.42 10.31
C TRP A 231 -5.91 1.63 9.83
N PHE A 232 -5.53 2.87 9.50
CA PHE A 232 -4.12 3.19 9.24
C PHE A 232 -3.25 3.02 10.49
N ASP A 233 -3.71 3.49 11.66
CA ASP A 233 -2.97 3.34 12.91
C ASP A 233 -2.66 1.85 13.20
N ALA A 234 -3.62 0.96 12.89
CA ALA A 234 -3.45 -0.49 12.99
C ALA A 234 -2.45 -1.04 11.97
N PHE A 235 -2.49 -0.58 10.71
CA PHE A 235 -1.49 -0.93 9.71
C PHE A 235 -0.07 -0.48 10.11
N GLU A 236 0.07 0.71 10.68
CA GLU A 236 1.35 1.27 11.14
C GLU A 236 1.97 0.46 12.31
N GLN A 237 1.19 -0.37 13.01
CA GLN A 237 1.74 -1.32 13.98
C GLN A 237 2.41 -2.53 13.32
N LEU A 238 2.05 -2.87 12.08
CA LEU A 238 2.58 -4.02 11.35
C LEU A 238 3.98 -3.69 10.77
N PRO A 239 5.06 -4.39 11.18
CA PRO A 239 6.38 -4.21 10.58
C PRO A 239 6.36 -4.44 9.06
N GLU A 240 5.51 -5.35 8.58
CA GLU A 240 5.33 -5.64 7.16
C GLU A 240 4.83 -4.44 6.38
N TYR A 241 3.87 -3.69 6.94
CA TYR A 241 3.35 -2.47 6.32
C TYR A 241 4.40 -1.36 6.33
N ARG A 242 5.02 -1.09 7.49
CA ARG A 242 6.06 -0.07 7.63
C ARG A 242 7.22 -0.27 6.66
N ALA A 243 7.63 -1.51 6.42
CA ALA A 243 8.68 -1.84 5.45
C ALA A 243 8.33 -1.57 3.98
N THR A 244 7.05 -1.30 3.68
CA THR A 244 6.54 -1.03 2.33
C THR A 244 5.83 0.31 2.18
N GLN A 245 5.62 1.01 3.29
CA GLN A 245 4.99 2.33 3.34
C GLN A 245 5.92 3.37 2.71
N SER A 246 5.36 4.30 1.94
CA SER A 246 6.10 5.42 1.39
C SER A 246 5.68 6.74 2.03
N ASP A 247 6.57 7.74 1.99
CA ASP A 247 6.23 9.10 2.39
C ASP A 247 5.35 9.83 1.36
N TYR A 248 4.77 10.96 1.75
CA TYR A 248 3.86 11.72 0.89
C TYR A 248 4.55 12.28 -0.35
N TYR A 249 5.78 12.78 -0.22
CA TYR A 249 6.51 13.35 -1.36
C TYR A 249 6.79 12.28 -2.41
N THR A 250 7.37 11.16 -2.01
CA THR A 250 7.67 10.04 -2.89
C THR A 250 6.41 9.52 -3.57
N THR A 251 5.32 9.41 -2.80
CA THR A 251 4.02 8.98 -3.32
C THR A 251 3.51 9.90 -4.43
N VAL A 252 3.51 11.22 -4.24
CA VAL A 252 2.99 12.15 -5.26
C VAL A 252 3.90 12.30 -6.47
N MET A 253 5.20 12.04 -6.32
CA MET A 253 6.15 12.04 -7.42
C MET A 253 6.09 10.75 -8.26
N ASP A 254 5.74 9.62 -7.65
CA ASP A 254 5.69 8.34 -8.35
C ASP A 254 4.31 7.94 -8.91
N ILE A 255 3.23 8.51 -8.39
CA ILE A 255 1.88 8.32 -8.95
C ILE A 255 1.80 8.71 -10.45
N PRO A 256 2.35 9.85 -10.92
CA PRO A 256 2.12 10.32 -12.29
C PRO A 256 2.61 9.36 -13.39
N PRO A 257 3.79 8.74 -13.29
CA PRO A 257 4.20 7.68 -14.23
C PRO A 257 3.26 6.48 -14.30
N GLN A 258 2.46 6.22 -13.26
CA GLN A 258 1.57 5.06 -13.17
C GLN A 258 0.14 5.38 -13.65
N TYR A 259 -0.40 6.53 -13.25
CA TYR A 259 -1.82 6.87 -13.44
C TYR A 259 -2.06 8.09 -14.34
N GLY A 260 -1.01 8.84 -14.69
CA GLY A 260 -1.09 10.12 -15.40
C GLY A 260 -0.95 11.33 -14.47
N PRO A 261 -0.84 12.55 -15.02
CA PRO A 261 -0.58 13.75 -14.23
C PRO A 261 -1.75 14.05 -13.27
N GLY A 262 -1.43 14.46 -12.05
CA GLY A 262 -2.42 15.01 -11.12
C GLY A 262 -2.72 16.48 -11.45
N PHE A 263 -3.98 16.88 -11.25
CA PHE A 263 -4.44 18.24 -11.53
C PHE A 263 -4.69 19.02 -10.24
N SER A 264 -3.96 20.10 -10.02
CA SER A 264 -4.13 20.95 -8.84
C SER A 264 -5.45 21.73 -8.86
N SER A 265 -6.07 21.91 -7.69
CA SER A 265 -7.25 22.77 -7.54
C SER A 265 -6.93 24.27 -7.50
N GLY A 266 -5.69 24.65 -7.17
CA GLY A 266 -5.22 26.04 -7.19
C GLY A 266 -5.79 26.92 -6.07
N GLY A 267 -6.25 26.31 -4.97
CA GLY A 267 -6.71 27.06 -3.78
C GLY A 267 -5.66 27.06 -2.67
N ASP A 268 -5.73 28.05 -1.76
CA ASP A 268 -4.77 28.26 -0.67
C ASP A 268 -4.39 27.00 0.12
N LYS A 269 -5.37 26.14 0.44
CA LYS A 269 -5.13 24.89 1.17
C LYS A 269 -4.23 23.94 0.39
N GLN A 270 -4.50 23.81 -0.90
CA GLN A 270 -3.76 22.94 -1.81
C GLN A 270 -2.34 23.48 -2.02
N GLU A 271 -2.19 24.77 -2.31
CA GLU A 271 -0.88 25.39 -2.53
C GLU A 271 0.03 25.29 -1.30
N ARG A 272 -0.53 25.52 -0.10
CA ARG A 272 0.21 25.35 1.16
C ARG A 272 0.64 23.90 1.39
N ALA A 273 -0.27 22.95 1.14
CA ALA A 273 0.03 21.53 1.28
C ALA A 273 1.14 21.09 0.32
N ALA A 274 1.03 21.48 -0.96
CA ALA A 274 2.04 21.18 -1.98
C ALA A 274 3.41 21.78 -1.59
N ALA A 275 3.47 23.05 -1.18
CA ALA A 275 4.73 23.67 -0.77
C ALA A 275 5.40 22.95 0.42
N VAL A 276 4.62 22.47 1.39
CA VAL A 276 5.14 21.68 2.52
C VAL A 276 5.69 20.34 2.05
N ILE A 277 4.94 19.63 1.20
CA ILE A 277 5.33 18.31 0.66
C ILE A 277 6.52 18.42 -0.29
N ASP A 278 6.64 19.52 -1.05
CA ASP A 278 7.80 19.81 -1.92
C ASP A 278 9.05 20.28 -1.13
N GLY A 279 8.97 20.29 0.20
CA GLY A 279 10.12 20.52 1.06
C GLY A 279 10.51 21.99 1.26
N ALA A 280 9.57 22.92 1.10
CA ALA A 280 9.82 24.35 1.39
C ALA A 280 10.43 24.59 2.79
N ASN A 281 10.13 23.71 3.75
CA ASN A 281 10.59 23.80 5.14
C ASN A 281 11.54 22.68 5.57
N TRP A 282 12.07 21.87 4.65
CA TRP A 282 13.02 20.81 5.01
C TRP A 282 14.41 21.39 5.26
N ARG A 283 14.66 21.80 6.50
CA ARG A 283 15.93 22.34 6.97
C ARG A 283 16.34 21.62 8.24
N LEU A 284 17.60 21.19 8.31
CA LEU A 284 18.15 20.56 9.50
C LEU A 284 18.37 21.61 10.61
N PRO A 285 18.11 21.26 11.89
CA PRO A 285 17.47 20.01 12.32
C PRO A 285 15.99 19.99 11.94
N LEU A 286 15.52 18.85 11.40
CA LEU A 286 14.11 18.67 11.06
C LEU A 286 13.27 18.74 12.35
N LYS A 287 12.16 19.48 12.29
CA LYS A 287 11.18 19.56 13.38
C LYS A 287 9.94 18.80 12.95
N GLN A 288 9.86 17.54 13.34
CA GLN A 288 8.71 16.68 13.05
C GLN A 288 7.62 16.87 14.12
N SER A 289 6.37 16.76 13.70
CA SER A 289 5.19 16.87 14.57
C SER A 289 4.08 15.93 14.11
N THR A 290 3.29 15.43 15.06
CA THR A 290 2.02 14.73 14.77
C THR A 290 0.98 15.64 14.10
N ARG A 291 1.24 16.95 14.00
CA ARG A 291 0.41 17.95 13.31
C ARG A 291 0.92 18.32 11.92
N ASP A 292 2.00 17.70 11.47
CA ASP A 292 2.51 17.93 10.11
C ASP A 292 1.51 17.41 9.06
N ALA A 293 1.67 17.87 7.82
CA ALA A 293 0.81 17.47 6.70
C ALA A 293 0.79 15.94 6.52
N GLU A 294 1.97 15.33 6.63
CA GLU A 294 2.17 13.91 6.85
C GLU A 294 2.39 13.68 8.35
N PRO A 295 1.43 13.05 9.07
CA PRO A 295 1.54 12.88 10.50
C PRO A 295 2.67 11.91 10.86
N LEU A 296 3.44 12.24 11.91
CA LEU A 296 4.36 11.27 12.51
C LEU A 296 3.58 10.08 13.09
N THR A 297 3.94 8.86 12.71
CA THR A 297 3.30 7.65 13.24
C THR A 297 3.64 7.43 14.70
N ALA A 298 2.76 6.79 15.47
CA ALA A 298 3.02 6.48 16.88
C ALA A 298 4.30 5.63 17.07
N HIS A 299 4.61 4.76 16.10
CA HIS A 299 5.84 3.99 16.11
C HIS A 299 7.09 4.87 15.94
N ALA A 300 7.07 5.80 14.98
CA ALA A 300 8.19 6.71 14.75
C ALA A 300 8.37 7.67 15.94
N GLU A 301 7.28 8.14 16.55
CA GLU A 301 7.31 8.92 17.78
C GLU A 301 7.95 8.13 18.93
N ALA A 302 7.60 6.85 19.09
CA ALA A 302 8.15 5.97 20.13
C ALA A 302 9.62 5.60 19.92
N ALA A 303 10.06 5.43 18.66
CA ALA A 303 11.45 5.13 18.33
C ALA A 303 12.41 6.29 18.68
N GLY A 304 11.91 7.52 18.57
CA GLY A 304 12.62 8.73 18.99
C GLY A 304 13.79 9.12 18.09
N GLU A 305 14.40 10.26 18.42
CA GLU A 305 15.41 10.91 17.55
C GLU A 305 16.70 10.09 17.39
N GLN A 306 17.06 9.27 18.39
CA GLN A 306 18.27 8.45 18.34
C GLN A 306 18.16 7.34 17.28
N ALA A 307 17.03 6.64 17.20
CA ALA A 307 16.80 5.62 16.18
C ALA A 307 16.84 6.23 14.78
N ALA A 308 16.22 7.40 14.60
CA ALA A 308 16.26 8.13 13.33
C ALA A 308 17.69 8.54 12.93
N ARG A 309 18.53 8.96 13.89
CA ARG A 309 19.94 9.29 13.64
C ARG A 309 20.77 8.06 13.27
N GLU A 310 20.52 6.91 13.92
CA GLU A 310 21.19 5.65 13.62
C GLU A 310 20.85 5.14 12.22
N GLU A 311 19.57 5.20 11.84
CA GLU A 311 19.11 4.87 10.49
C GLU A 311 19.73 5.80 9.45
N ALA A 312 19.69 7.12 9.66
CA ALA A 312 20.31 8.09 8.77
C ALA A 312 21.82 7.88 8.64
N ALA A 313 22.53 7.59 9.73
CA ALA A 313 23.96 7.28 9.70
C ALA A 313 24.25 5.99 8.93
N TRP A 314 23.42 4.96 9.10
CA TRP A 314 23.54 3.71 8.35
C TRP A 314 23.36 3.94 6.85
N GLU A 315 22.29 4.63 6.43
CA GLU A 315 22.02 4.95 5.03
C GLU A 315 23.13 5.79 4.39
N LEU A 316 23.63 6.80 5.09
CA LEU A 316 24.74 7.62 4.59
C LEU A 316 26.04 6.82 4.46
N SER A 317 26.26 5.82 5.33
CA SER A 317 27.45 4.96 5.27
C SER A 317 27.40 3.93 4.13
N GLN A 318 26.21 3.52 3.70
CA GLN A 318 26.03 2.57 2.58
C GLN A 318 26.03 3.28 1.21
N ASN A 319 25.62 4.55 1.17
CA ASN A 319 25.60 5.37 -0.04
C ASN A 319 26.91 6.17 -0.29
N GLY A 320 27.91 6.03 0.59
CA GLY A 320 29.22 6.70 0.52
C GLY A 320 30.32 5.91 -0.17
#